data_AF-A0A975J6R3-F1
#
_entry.id   AF-A0A975J6R3-F1
#
_cell.length_a   1.000
_cell.length_b   1.000
_cell.length_c   1.000
_cell.angle_alpha   90.00
_cell.angle_beta   90.00
_cell.angle_gamma   90.00
#
_symmetry.space_group_name_H-M   'P 1'
#
loop_
_entity.id
_entity.type
_entity.pdbx_description
1 polymer ?
#
loop_
_entity_poly.entity_id
_entity_poly.type
_entity_poly.pdbx_seq_one_letter_code
_entity_poly.pdbx_strand_id
1 'polypeptide(L)'
;MKIGGYSHFNGITFFCDVFKIKGSRKNNDIIYDIEWIVPPKWLRKLENKFILGGILVAYYQWKVLDKKIKSLFLFLIGFYLMDEIMDLTFIDKYLDYYGSKLGIYFIITTLIIVALNYKRILRVFRYHGAEHKAINCFVEHGYVDLYLIKKASRFNKRCGSNIASIFLLLYIPIWVLNVDSLTAIVIIFLIALQITKILALKNFRWDKYIQILQWVTALEPREEEIEVAIGTFNQLQRGYYIYQSEVTKGIRKI
;
A
#
# COMPACT_ATOMS: atom_id res chain seq x y z
N MET A 1 13.43 -1.28 -13.97
CA MET A 1 12.63 -2.03 -12.97
C MET A 1 11.60 -1.08 -12.36
N LYS A 2 10.29 -1.36 -12.48
CA LYS A 2 9.31 -0.69 -11.63
C LYS A 2 9.41 -1.30 -10.24
N ILE A 3 9.41 -0.49 -9.20
CA ILE A 3 9.58 -0.97 -7.83
C ILE A 3 8.53 -0.37 -6.91
N GLY A 4 8.10 -1.17 -5.94
CA GLY A 4 7.29 -0.74 -4.82
C GLY A 4 7.42 -1.73 -3.67
N GLY A 5 6.81 -1.40 -2.55
CA GLY A 5 6.78 -2.28 -1.39
C GLY A 5 5.61 -1.98 -0.49
N TYR A 6 5.44 -2.83 0.52
CA TYR A 6 4.55 -2.62 1.65
C TYR A 6 5.06 -3.37 2.87
N SER A 7 4.81 -2.81 4.05
CA SER A 7 5.18 -3.40 5.33
C SER A 7 4.05 -4.26 5.91
N HIS A 8 4.42 -5.29 6.66
CA HIS A 8 3.50 -6.09 7.47
C HIS A 8 4.13 -6.40 8.84
N PHE A 9 3.37 -7.01 9.75
CA PHE A 9 3.76 -7.17 11.16
C PHE A 9 5.16 -7.77 11.39
N ASN A 10 5.56 -8.71 10.53
CA ASN A 10 6.82 -9.44 10.68
C ASN A 10 7.86 -9.16 9.58
N GLY A 11 7.70 -8.10 8.78
CA GLY A 11 8.67 -7.80 7.72
C GLY A 11 8.13 -6.92 6.60
N ILE A 12 8.75 -7.04 5.43
CA ILE A 12 8.52 -6.18 4.27
C ILE A 12 8.35 -7.05 3.04
N THR A 13 7.41 -6.68 2.18
CA THR A 13 7.30 -7.24 0.83
C THR A 13 7.69 -6.17 -0.18
N PHE A 14 8.65 -6.48 -1.05
CA PHE A 14 8.95 -5.67 -2.22
C PHE A 14 8.41 -6.34 -3.47
N PHE A 15 8.12 -5.57 -4.51
CA PHE A 15 7.65 -6.09 -5.78
C PHE A 15 8.18 -5.30 -6.95
N CYS A 16 8.26 -5.98 -8.09
CA CYS A 16 8.52 -5.37 -9.38
C CYS A 16 7.37 -5.62 -10.36
N ASP A 17 7.58 -5.34 -11.63
CA ASP A 17 6.63 -5.58 -12.72
C ASP A 17 6.35 -7.08 -12.99
N VAL A 18 7.12 -7.97 -12.36
CA VAL A 18 7.17 -9.40 -12.69
C VAL A 18 6.74 -10.29 -11.51
N PHE A 19 7.35 -10.11 -10.35
CA PHE A 19 7.11 -10.90 -9.14
C PHE A 19 7.22 -10.02 -7.89
N LYS A 20 6.75 -10.54 -6.76
CA LYS A 20 6.94 -9.94 -5.43
C LYS A 20 7.74 -10.90 -4.55
N ILE A 21 8.53 -10.35 -3.64
CA ILE A 21 9.28 -11.08 -2.62
C ILE A 21 8.87 -10.57 -1.24
N LYS A 22 8.39 -11.49 -0.42
CA LYS A 22 8.05 -11.27 0.98
C LYS A 22 9.22 -11.72 1.86
N GLY A 23 9.83 -10.78 2.57
CA GLY A 23 10.80 -11.07 3.62
C GLY A 23 10.15 -11.00 4.99
N SER A 24 10.22 -12.08 5.76
CA SER A 24 9.66 -12.15 7.11
C SER A 24 10.71 -12.62 8.12
N ARG A 25 10.88 -11.89 9.22
CA ARG A 25 11.80 -12.27 10.30
C ARG A 25 11.12 -13.30 11.20
N LYS A 26 11.76 -14.47 11.40
CA LYS A 26 11.32 -15.56 12.29
C LYS A 26 12.54 -16.13 13.01
N ASN A 27 12.55 -16.06 14.35
CA ASN A 27 13.63 -16.60 15.20
C ASN A 27 15.04 -16.20 14.74
N ASN A 28 15.27 -14.89 14.55
CA ASN A 28 16.50 -14.28 13.99
C ASN A 28 16.82 -14.53 12.51
N ASP A 29 16.19 -15.50 11.85
CA ASP A 29 16.36 -15.69 10.41
C ASP A 29 15.37 -14.85 9.61
N ILE A 30 15.75 -14.52 8.37
CA ILE A 30 14.87 -13.88 7.39
C ILE A 30 14.46 -14.92 6.37
N ILE A 31 13.16 -15.21 6.32
CA ILE A 31 12.54 -16.13 5.38
C ILE A 31 12.05 -15.33 4.18
N TYR A 32 12.37 -15.80 2.97
CA TYR A 32 11.94 -15.19 1.72
C TYR A 32 10.92 -16.08 1.02
N ASP A 33 9.82 -15.48 0.57
CA ASP A 33 8.78 -16.13 -0.24
C ASP A 33 8.55 -15.33 -1.52
N ILE A 34 8.50 -16.00 -2.67
CA ILE A 34 8.45 -15.38 -4.00
C ILE A 34 7.15 -15.77 -4.71
N GLU A 35 6.41 -14.78 -5.20
CA GLU A 35 5.15 -14.99 -5.91
C GLU A 35 5.12 -14.18 -7.22
N TRP A 36 4.76 -14.82 -8.33
CA TRP A 36 4.62 -14.16 -9.64
C TRP A 36 3.34 -13.30 -9.68
N ILE A 37 3.46 -12.09 -10.24
CA ILE A 37 2.35 -11.12 -10.31
C ILE A 37 2.12 -10.56 -11.73
N VAL A 38 2.58 -11.29 -12.75
CA VAL A 38 2.49 -10.85 -14.14
C VAL A 38 1.02 -10.76 -14.58
N PRO A 39 0.53 -9.58 -15.02
CA PRO A 39 -0.81 -9.44 -15.55
C PRO A 39 -0.97 -10.10 -16.94
N PRO A 40 -2.19 -10.55 -17.28
CA PRO A 40 -2.47 -11.07 -18.62
C PRO A 40 -2.22 -10.01 -19.70
N LYS A 41 -1.87 -10.45 -20.92
CA LYS A 41 -1.47 -9.57 -22.04
C LYS A 41 -2.49 -8.47 -22.35
N TRP A 42 -3.78 -8.78 -22.29
CA TRP A 42 -4.84 -7.81 -22.57
C TRP A 42 -4.89 -6.68 -21.53
N LEU A 43 -4.63 -6.99 -20.26
CA LEU A 43 -4.68 -6.02 -19.17
C LEU A 43 -3.49 -5.05 -19.24
N ARG A 44 -2.33 -5.53 -19.72
CA ARG A 44 -1.16 -4.66 -20.00
C ARG A 44 -1.45 -3.60 -21.05
N LYS A 45 -2.35 -3.85 -22.01
CA LYS A 45 -2.76 -2.85 -23.02
C LYS A 45 -3.55 -1.67 -22.43
N LEU A 46 -4.01 -1.79 -21.18
CA LEU A 46 -4.71 -0.70 -20.47
C LEU A 46 -3.73 0.24 -19.76
N GLU A 47 -2.43 -0.09 -19.76
CA GLU A 47 -1.40 0.78 -19.24
C GLU A 47 -1.43 2.14 -19.98
N ASN A 48 -1.31 3.23 -19.22
CA ASN A 48 -1.40 4.63 -19.69
C ASN A 48 -2.76 5.10 -20.23
N LYS A 49 -3.83 4.29 -20.17
CA LYS A 49 -5.19 4.78 -20.42
C LYS A 49 -5.74 5.46 -19.15
N PHE A 50 -6.33 6.65 -19.29
CA PHE A 50 -6.73 7.50 -18.15
C PHE A 50 -7.58 6.77 -17.11
N ILE A 51 -8.78 6.32 -17.51
CA ILE A 51 -9.73 5.61 -16.62
C ILE A 51 -9.39 4.12 -16.56
N LEU A 52 -9.18 3.48 -17.72
CA LEU A 52 -8.98 2.04 -17.82
C LEU A 52 -7.69 1.54 -17.16
N GLY A 53 -6.67 2.40 -17.04
CA GLY A 53 -5.46 2.10 -16.29
C GLY A 53 -5.72 1.90 -14.80
N GLY A 54 -6.83 2.41 -14.26
CA GLY A 54 -7.29 2.10 -12.91
C GLY A 54 -7.58 0.61 -12.70
N ILE A 55 -8.06 -0.09 -13.73
CA ILE A 55 -8.32 -1.54 -13.69
C ILE A 55 -7.01 -2.32 -13.54
N LEU A 56 -5.97 -1.91 -14.27
CA LEU A 56 -4.64 -2.51 -14.13
C LEU A 56 -4.05 -2.26 -12.74
N VAL A 57 -4.22 -1.05 -12.20
CA VAL A 57 -3.82 -0.73 -10.81
C VAL A 57 -4.58 -1.61 -9.82
N ALA A 58 -5.91 -1.73 -9.96
CA ALA A 58 -6.73 -2.56 -9.08
C ALA A 58 -6.31 -4.03 -9.14
N TYR A 59 -5.96 -4.56 -10.31
CA TYR A 59 -5.40 -5.91 -10.45
C TYR A 59 -4.08 -6.06 -9.68
N TYR A 60 -3.15 -5.12 -9.83
CA TYR A 60 -1.89 -5.17 -9.09
C TYR A 60 -2.13 -5.08 -7.58
N GLN A 61 -2.97 -4.16 -7.12
CA GLN A 61 -3.34 -4.06 -5.70
C GLN A 61 -3.95 -5.37 -5.21
N TRP A 62 -4.87 -5.96 -5.96
CA TRP A 62 -5.45 -7.27 -5.64
C TRP A 62 -4.37 -8.35 -5.58
N LYS A 63 -3.42 -8.43 -6.51
CA LYS A 63 -2.36 -9.44 -6.46
C LYS A 63 -1.38 -9.24 -5.31
N VAL A 64 -1.13 -8.00 -4.93
CA VAL A 64 -0.23 -7.61 -3.84
C VAL A 64 -0.87 -7.87 -2.47
N LEU A 65 -2.18 -7.64 -2.32
CA LEU A 65 -2.90 -7.80 -1.05
C LEU A 65 -2.82 -9.22 -0.47
N ASP A 66 -2.70 -9.29 0.86
CA ASP A 66 -2.66 -10.53 1.62
C ASP A 66 -4.04 -11.22 1.64
N LYS A 67 -4.07 -12.54 1.77
CA LYS A 67 -5.31 -13.35 1.70
C LYS A 67 -6.35 -12.93 2.73
N LYS A 68 -5.90 -12.59 3.95
CA LYS A 68 -6.78 -12.13 5.03
C LYS A 68 -7.49 -10.82 4.67
N ILE A 69 -6.75 -9.87 4.09
CA ILE A 69 -7.30 -8.57 3.71
C ILE A 69 -8.31 -8.74 2.56
N LYS A 70 -8.01 -9.60 1.58
CA LYS A 70 -8.96 -9.94 0.50
C LYS A 70 -10.26 -10.51 1.03
N SER A 71 -10.16 -11.47 1.95
CA SER A 71 -11.34 -12.09 2.57
C SER A 71 -12.19 -11.05 3.30
N LEU A 72 -11.56 -10.12 4.03
CA LEU A 72 -12.26 -9.03 4.69
C LEU A 72 -12.97 -8.12 3.68
N PHE A 73 -12.29 -7.69 2.61
CA PHE A 73 -12.90 -6.85 1.56
C PHE A 73 -14.10 -7.53 0.91
N LEU A 74 -13.98 -8.82 0.54
CA LEU A 74 -15.09 -9.58 -0.05
C LEU A 74 -16.25 -9.73 0.92
N PHE A 75 -15.96 -9.97 2.19
CA PHE A 75 -16.97 -10.04 3.24
C PHE A 75 -17.71 -8.70 3.38
N LEU A 76 -17.00 -7.57 3.44
CA LEU A 76 -17.60 -6.24 3.56
C LEU A 76 -18.46 -5.87 2.34
N ILE A 77 -17.98 -6.18 1.13
CA ILE A 77 -18.77 -5.96 -0.10
C ILE A 77 -20.01 -6.84 -0.09
N GLY A 78 -19.88 -8.12 0.25
CA GLY A 78 -21.01 -9.04 0.34
C GLY A 78 -22.03 -8.60 1.38
N PHE A 79 -21.56 -8.12 2.54
CA PHE A 79 -22.41 -7.59 3.59
C PHE A 79 -23.16 -6.32 3.15
N TYR A 80 -22.48 -5.38 2.49
CA TYR A 80 -23.12 -4.18 1.93
C TYR A 80 -24.19 -4.53 0.88
N LEU A 81 -23.89 -5.47 -0.03
CA LEU A 81 -24.88 -5.92 -1.03
C LEU A 81 -26.06 -6.65 -0.38
N MET A 82 -25.82 -7.43 0.67
CA MET A 82 -26.88 -8.10 1.42
C MET A 82 -27.82 -7.08 2.06
N ASP A 83 -27.27 -6.05 2.69
CA ASP A 83 -28.02 -4.96 3.32
C ASP A 83 -28.91 -4.23 2.30
N GLU A 84 -28.35 -3.84 1.15
CA GLU A 84 -29.07 -3.17 0.06
C GLU A 84 -30.18 -4.04 -0.55
N ILE A 85 -29.96 -5.36 -0.68
CA ILE A 85 -30.96 -6.29 -1.25
C ILE A 85 -32.08 -6.59 -0.26
N MET A 86 -31.73 -6.75 1.01
CA MET A 86 -32.66 -7.22 2.04
C MET A 86 -33.43 -6.07 2.71
N ASP A 87 -33.12 -4.81 2.38
CA ASP A 87 -33.70 -3.60 2.96
C ASP A 87 -33.88 -3.78 4.47
N LEU A 88 -32.76 -4.04 5.16
CA LEU A 88 -32.75 -4.42 6.57
C LEU A 88 -33.09 -3.22 7.45
N THR A 89 -34.32 -2.68 7.34
CA THR A 89 -34.83 -1.53 8.10
C THR A 89 -34.74 -1.71 9.61
N PHE A 90 -34.63 -2.96 10.08
CA PHE A 90 -34.36 -3.27 11.48
C PHE A 90 -32.96 -2.83 11.93
N ILE A 91 -31.95 -2.93 11.06
CA ILE A 91 -30.59 -2.44 11.32
C ILE A 91 -30.63 -0.92 11.48
N ASP A 92 -31.29 -0.21 10.58
CA ASP A 92 -31.44 1.25 10.67
C ASP A 92 -32.14 1.65 11.96
N LYS A 93 -33.26 0.99 12.31
CA LYS A 93 -33.98 1.26 13.55
C LYS A 93 -33.17 0.93 14.81
N TYR A 94 -32.36 -0.12 14.77
CA TYR A 94 -31.48 -0.51 15.88
C TYR A 94 -30.30 0.45 16.04
N LEU A 95 -29.72 0.89 14.91
CA LEU A 95 -28.68 1.92 14.86
C LEU A 95 -29.22 3.30 15.26
N ASP A 96 -30.44 3.67 14.92
CA ASP A 96 -31.03 4.94 15.39
C ASP A 96 -31.31 4.91 16.89
N TYR A 97 -31.79 3.77 17.42
CA TYR A 97 -32.15 3.64 18.82
C TYR A 97 -30.94 3.52 19.76
N TYR A 98 -29.89 2.80 19.34
CA TYR A 98 -28.68 2.59 20.15
C TYR A 98 -27.45 3.34 19.63
N GLY A 99 -27.55 4.08 18.52
CA GLY A 99 -26.41 4.55 17.72
C GLY A 99 -25.37 5.33 18.48
N SER A 100 -25.79 6.20 19.40
CA SER A 100 -24.86 6.95 20.24
C SER A 100 -24.09 6.04 21.20
N LYS A 101 -24.74 5.05 21.82
CA LYS A 101 -24.09 4.09 22.73
C LYS A 101 -23.23 3.07 21.97
N LEU A 102 -23.75 2.51 20.87
CA LEU A 102 -23.00 1.61 19.98
C LEU A 102 -21.76 2.29 19.41
N GLY A 103 -21.89 3.55 18.97
CA GLY A 103 -20.77 4.36 18.51
C GLY A 103 -19.72 4.56 19.60
N ILE A 104 -20.13 4.87 20.83
CA ILE A 104 -19.21 4.99 21.98
C ILE A 104 -18.53 3.66 22.29
N TYR A 105 -19.27 2.54 22.35
CA TYR A 105 -18.69 1.22 22.59
C TYR A 105 -17.73 0.81 21.48
N PHE A 106 -18.06 1.13 20.23
CA PHE A 106 -17.19 0.89 19.08
C PHE A 106 -15.89 1.69 19.22
N ILE A 107 -15.97 3.00 19.48
CA ILE A 107 -14.79 3.85 19.69
C ILE A 107 -13.92 3.33 20.83
N ILE A 108 -14.51 3.03 22.00
CA ILE A 108 -13.77 2.51 23.16
C ILE A 108 -13.11 1.18 22.82
N THR A 109 -13.83 0.26 22.19
CA THR A 109 -13.31 -1.05 21.79
C THR A 109 -12.16 -0.90 20.78
N THR A 110 -12.30 -0.03 19.79
CA THR A 110 -11.23 0.28 18.83
C THR A 110 -10.01 0.87 19.55
N LEU A 111 -10.18 1.81 20.46
CA LEU A 111 -9.08 2.40 21.23
C LEU A 111 -8.37 1.36 22.08
N ILE A 112 -9.11 0.45 22.74
CA ILE A 112 -8.53 -0.66 23.50
C ILE A 112 -7.74 -1.58 22.57
N ILE A 113 -8.29 -2.00 21.43
CA ILE A 113 -7.60 -2.87 20.47
C ILE A 113 -6.32 -2.22 19.97
N VAL A 114 -6.36 -0.93 19.63
CA VAL A 114 -5.19 -0.16 19.19
C VAL A 114 -4.15 -0.09 20.31
N ALA A 115 -4.56 0.24 21.54
CA ALA A 115 -3.67 0.32 22.69
C ALA A 115 -2.98 -1.04 22.97
N LEU A 116 -3.75 -2.14 22.97
CA LEU A 116 -3.22 -3.50 23.15
C LEU A 116 -2.23 -3.89 22.05
N ASN A 117 -2.39 -3.37 20.83
CA ASN A 117 -1.52 -3.66 19.70
C ASN A 117 -0.50 -2.56 19.36
N TYR A 118 -0.36 -1.53 20.22
CA TYR A 118 0.44 -0.34 19.92
C TYR A 118 1.89 -0.68 19.52
N LYS A 119 2.56 -1.57 20.27
CA LYS A 119 3.93 -2.01 19.95
C LYS A 119 4.03 -2.66 18.56
N ARG A 120 3.00 -3.44 18.17
CA ARG A 120 2.94 -4.09 16.85
C ARG A 120 2.71 -3.05 15.75
N ILE A 121 1.84 -2.07 15.97
CA ILE A 121 1.58 -0.98 15.03
C ILE A 121 2.85 -0.16 14.80
N LEU A 122 3.53 0.26 15.87
CA LEU A 122 4.82 0.97 15.75
C LEU A 122 5.86 0.16 14.99
N ARG A 123 5.88 -1.16 15.18
CA ARG A 123 6.79 -2.04 14.43
C ARG A 123 6.47 -2.04 12.93
N VAL A 124 5.21 -2.08 12.55
CA VAL A 124 4.79 -1.94 11.14
C VAL A 124 5.22 -0.58 10.60
N PHE A 125 5.04 0.50 11.36
CA PHE A 125 5.46 1.84 10.92
C PHE A 125 6.98 1.97 10.77
N ARG A 126 7.77 1.26 11.58
CA ARG A 126 9.23 1.16 11.38
C ARG A 126 9.58 0.37 10.13
N TYR A 127 8.92 -0.77 9.88
CA TYR A 127 9.11 -1.51 8.63
C TYR A 127 8.73 -0.67 7.41
N HIS A 128 7.69 0.16 7.50
CA HIS A 128 7.29 1.09 6.45
C HIS A 128 8.37 2.15 6.20
N GLY A 129 8.95 2.73 7.26
CA GLY A 129 10.10 3.62 7.14
C GLY A 129 11.33 2.95 6.51
N ALA A 130 11.62 1.70 6.88
CA ALA A 130 12.71 0.91 6.28
C ALA A 130 12.46 0.60 4.79
N GLU A 131 11.22 0.28 4.41
CA GLU A 131 10.79 0.07 3.03
C GLU A 131 11.02 1.33 2.18
N HIS A 132 10.58 2.49 2.67
CA HIS A 132 10.83 3.78 2.01
C HIS A 132 12.31 4.09 1.86
N LYS A 133 13.09 3.90 2.93
CA LYS A 133 14.54 4.14 2.89
C LYS A 133 15.23 3.24 1.88
N ALA A 134 14.88 1.95 1.81
CA ALA A 134 15.44 1.02 0.84
C ALA A 134 15.14 1.45 -0.61
N ILE A 135 13.88 1.81 -0.90
CA ILE A 135 13.48 2.29 -2.23
C ILE A 135 14.21 3.58 -2.59
N ASN A 136 14.23 4.56 -1.68
CA ASN A 136 14.89 5.84 -1.92
C ASN A 136 16.39 5.66 -2.15
N CYS A 137 17.06 4.85 -1.32
CA CYS A 137 18.47 4.48 -1.47
C CYS A 137 18.74 3.88 -2.86
N PHE A 138 17.93 2.92 -3.30
CA PHE A 138 18.08 2.32 -4.63
C PHE A 138 17.82 3.32 -5.76
N VAL A 139 16.81 4.18 -5.64
CA VAL A 139 16.50 5.19 -6.67
C VAL A 139 17.64 6.20 -6.80
N GLU A 140 18.31 6.53 -5.71
CA GLU A 140 19.42 7.49 -5.67
C GLU A 140 20.76 6.88 -6.13
N HIS A 141 21.07 5.66 -5.69
CA HIS A 141 22.41 5.07 -5.85
C HIS A 141 22.45 3.81 -6.73
N GLY A 142 21.31 3.23 -7.09
CA GLY A 142 21.21 2.00 -7.89
C GLY A 142 21.43 0.69 -7.11
N TYR A 143 21.75 0.77 -5.81
CA TYR A 143 21.89 -0.39 -4.92
C TYR A 143 21.50 -0.02 -3.49
N VAL A 144 21.36 -1.03 -2.63
CA VAL A 144 21.01 -0.83 -1.22
C VAL A 144 22.11 -1.42 -0.35
N ASP A 145 22.72 -0.56 0.45
CA ASP A 145 23.74 -0.88 1.45
C ASP A 145 23.35 -0.27 2.81
N LEU A 146 23.88 -0.83 3.89
CA LEU A 146 23.64 -0.40 5.26
C LEU A 146 24.00 1.07 5.51
N TYR A 147 25.10 1.57 4.97
CA TYR A 147 25.50 2.96 5.17
C TYR A 147 24.58 3.93 4.43
N LEU A 148 24.24 3.61 3.18
CA LEU A 148 23.41 4.46 2.33
C LEU A 148 21.94 4.47 2.79
N ILE A 149 21.38 3.31 3.14
CA ILE A 149 19.98 3.23 3.58
C ILE A 149 19.75 4.00 4.88
N LYS A 150 20.73 4.02 5.80
CA LYS A 150 20.63 4.81 7.04
C LYS A 150 20.49 6.31 6.74
N LYS A 151 21.16 6.80 5.69
CA LYS A 151 21.10 8.21 5.24
C LYS A 151 19.88 8.53 4.38
N ALA A 152 19.28 7.54 3.73
CA ALA A 152 18.12 7.75 2.88
C ALA A 152 16.92 8.28 3.67
N SER A 153 16.06 9.04 2.99
CA SER A 153 14.84 9.59 3.58
C SER A 153 13.81 8.48 3.86
N ARG A 154 13.13 8.56 5.00
CA ARG A 154 11.94 7.72 5.31
C ARG A 154 10.67 8.17 4.59
N PHE A 155 10.73 9.28 3.86
CA PHE A 155 9.61 9.82 3.09
C PHE A 155 9.74 9.48 1.61
N ASN A 156 8.71 8.89 1.04
CA ASN A 156 8.69 8.44 -0.35
C ASN A 156 7.55 9.09 -1.13
N LYS A 157 7.88 9.79 -2.22
CA LYS A 157 6.89 10.45 -3.11
C LYS A 157 5.99 9.46 -3.84
N ARG A 158 6.43 8.21 -3.99
CA ARG A 158 5.71 7.12 -4.66
C ARG A 158 4.87 6.28 -3.71
N CYS A 159 4.85 6.58 -2.42
CA CYS A 159 4.05 5.84 -1.44
C CYS A 159 2.55 6.00 -1.70
N GLY A 160 1.81 4.89 -1.62
CA GLY A 160 0.35 4.89 -1.76
C GLY A 160 -0.39 5.70 -0.70
N SER A 161 0.23 5.98 0.45
CA SER A 161 -0.35 6.86 1.49
C SER A 161 -0.58 8.30 1.00
N ASN A 162 0.13 8.73 -0.05
CA ASN A 162 -0.13 10.02 -0.69
C ASN A 162 -1.51 10.06 -1.36
N ILE A 163 -2.03 8.92 -1.83
CA ILE A 163 -3.39 8.80 -2.36
C ILE A 163 -4.40 9.11 -1.28
N ALA A 164 -4.26 8.50 -0.10
CA ALA A 164 -5.16 8.77 1.02
C ALA A 164 -5.08 10.24 1.48
N SER A 165 -3.87 10.81 1.51
CA SER A 165 -3.69 12.23 1.88
C SER A 165 -4.40 13.17 0.89
N ILE A 166 -4.23 12.96 -0.41
CA ILE A 166 -4.88 13.77 -1.45
C ILE A 166 -6.39 13.54 -1.49
N PHE A 167 -6.83 12.29 -1.31
CA PHE A 167 -8.24 11.96 -1.21
C PHE A 167 -8.91 12.76 -0.08
N LEU A 168 -8.34 12.75 1.12
CA LEU A 168 -8.88 13.51 2.25
C LEU A 168 -8.92 15.02 1.97
N LEU A 169 -7.87 15.57 1.37
CA LEU A 169 -7.80 17.00 1.00
C LEU A 169 -8.91 17.41 0.01
N LEU A 170 -9.26 16.53 -0.94
CA LEU A 170 -10.32 16.78 -1.92
C LEU A 170 -11.71 16.46 -1.37
N TYR A 171 -11.82 15.45 -0.52
CA TYR A 171 -13.10 14.95 -0.03
C TYR A 171 -13.70 15.83 1.07
N ILE A 172 -12.90 16.32 2.02
CA ILE A 172 -13.41 17.10 3.16
C ILE A 172 -14.23 18.34 2.71
N PRO A 173 -13.79 19.16 1.74
CA PRO A 173 -14.60 20.29 1.27
C PRO A 173 -15.92 19.85 0.62
N ILE A 174 -15.91 18.76 -0.13
CA ILE A 174 -17.10 18.21 -0.81
C ILE A 174 -18.11 17.68 0.21
N TRP A 175 -17.60 16.99 1.23
CA TRP A 175 -18.37 16.48 2.36
C TRP A 175 -19.04 17.63 3.14
N VAL A 176 -18.32 18.72 3.39
CA VAL A 176 -18.88 19.93 4.04
C VAL A 176 -20.00 20.57 3.21
N LEU A 177 -20.00 20.40 1.89
CA LEU A 177 -21.09 20.85 1.00
C LEU A 177 -22.26 19.84 0.92
N ASN A 178 -22.28 18.80 1.75
CA ASN A 178 -23.26 17.72 1.78
C ASN A 178 -23.40 16.95 0.45
N VAL A 179 -22.31 16.85 -0.33
CA VAL A 179 -22.28 16.03 -1.54
C VAL A 179 -21.72 14.65 -1.20
N ASP A 180 -22.58 13.85 -0.58
CA ASP A 180 -22.23 12.53 -0.04
C ASP A 180 -22.87 11.43 -0.87
N SER A 181 -22.32 11.22 -2.07
CA SER A 181 -22.71 10.10 -2.93
C SER A 181 -21.54 9.17 -3.21
N LEU A 182 -21.84 7.88 -3.36
CA LEU A 182 -20.86 6.87 -3.76
C LEU A 182 -20.16 7.29 -5.07
N THR A 183 -20.90 7.88 -6.01
CA THR A 183 -20.37 8.41 -7.27
C THR A 183 -19.32 9.50 -7.03
N ALA A 184 -19.59 10.46 -6.14
CA ALA A 184 -18.63 11.51 -5.80
C ALA A 184 -17.36 10.92 -5.18
N ILE A 185 -17.49 9.98 -4.23
CA ILE A 185 -16.35 9.30 -3.60
C ILE A 185 -15.48 8.60 -4.65
N VAL A 186 -16.09 7.84 -5.56
CA VAL A 186 -15.37 7.12 -6.62
C VAL A 186 -14.66 8.10 -7.56
N ILE A 187 -15.32 9.18 -7.98
CA ILE A 187 -14.72 10.20 -8.85
C ILE A 187 -13.52 10.87 -8.17
N ILE A 188 -13.67 11.28 -6.91
CA ILE A 188 -12.59 11.93 -6.14
C ILE A 188 -11.41 10.97 -5.96
N PHE A 189 -11.67 9.69 -5.68
CA PHE A 189 -10.62 8.67 -5.59
C PHE A 189 -9.86 8.50 -6.91
N LEU A 190 -10.56 8.44 -8.04
CA LEU A 190 -9.93 8.37 -9.36
C LEU A 190 -9.09 9.61 -9.65
N ILE A 191 -9.58 10.81 -9.30
CA ILE A 191 -8.82 12.06 -9.43
C ILE A 191 -7.56 12.02 -8.56
N ALA A 192 -7.67 11.63 -7.29
CA ALA A 192 -6.54 11.50 -6.37
C ALA A 192 -5.48 10.51 -6.90
N LEU A 193 -5.90 9.39 -7.50
CA LEU A 193 -5.00 8.44 -8.17
C LEU A 193 -4.23 9.07 -9.33
N GLN A 194 -4.82 9.95 -10.12
CA GLN A 194 -4.10 10.61 -11.23
C GLN A 194 -3.15 11.69 -10.72
N ILE A 195 -3.59 12.50 -9.76
CA ILE A 195 -2.76 13.54 -9.14
C ILE A 195 -1.52 12.91 -8.51
N THR A 196 -1.68 11.82 -7.76
CA THR A 196 -0.54 11.11 -7.13
C THR A 196 0.45 10.56 -8.15
N LYS A 197 0.00 10.02 -9.28
CA LYS A 197 0.88 9.60 -10.38
C LYS A 197 1.70 10.77 -10.94
N ILE A 198 1.07 11.93 -11.13
CA ILE A 198 1.76 13.13 -11.63
C ILE A 198 2.80 13.61 -10.61
N LEU A 199 2.42 13.68 -9.33
CA LEU A 199 3.30 14.09 -8.23
C LEU A 199 4.47 13.11 -8.03
N ALA A 200 4.26 11.82 -8.27
CA ALA A 200 5.31 10.81 -8.18
C ALA A 200 6.42 10.95 -9.24
N LEU A 201 6.15 11.68 -10.33
CA LEU A 201 7.08 11.89 -11.45
C LEU A 201 7.88 13.20 -11.38
N LYS A 202 7.45 14.16 -10.56
CA LYS A 202 8.04 15.50 -10.50
C LYS A 202 8.39 15.86 -9.05
N ASN A 203 9.45 16.64 -8.88
CA ASN A 203 9.82 17.16 -7.56
C ASN A 203 9.11 18.50 -7.34
N PHE A 204 8.22 18.57 -6.34
CA PHE A 204 7.55 19.82 -5.97
C PHE A 204 8.05 20.32 -4.62
N ARG A 205 8.07 21.64 -4.44
CA ARG A 205 8.44 22.28 -3.16
C ARG A 205 7.50 21.89 -2.01
N TRP A 206 6.28 21.47 -2.33
CA TRP A 206 5.21 21.16 -1.39
C TRP A 206 5.06 19.65 -1.10
N ASP A 207 5.98 18.80 -1.54
CA ASP A 207 5.91 17.34 -1.34
C ASP A 207 5.77 16.95 0.14
N LYS A 208 6.36 17.74 1.05
CA LYS A 208 6.26 17.53 2.50
C LYS A 208 4.82 17.58 3.04
N TYR A 209 3.93 18.35 2.41
CA TYR A 209 2.53 18.49 2.83
C TYR A 209 1.67 17.34 2.29
N ILE A 210 1.99 16.84 1.10
CA ILE A 210 1.33 15.66 0.52
C ILE A 210 1.66 14.40 1.33
N GLN A 211 2.87 14.33 1.90
CA GLN A 211 3.37 13.20 2.68
C GLN A 211 2.94 13.23 4.15
N ILE A 212 1.89 13.98 4.51
CA ILE A 212 1.48 14.19 5.91
C ILE A 212 1.23 12.87 6.66
N LEU A 213 0.62 11.87 6.01
CA LEU A 213 0.38 10.57 6.63
C LEU A 213 1.67 9.79 6.91
N GLN A 214 2.74 10.03 6.15
CA GLN A 214 4.03 9.35 6.34
C GLN A 214 4.74 9.85 7.60
N TRP A 215 4.45 11.08 8.06
CA TRP A 215 5.00 11.58 9.32
C TRP A 215 4.64 10.68 10.50
N VAL A 216 3.43 10.13 10.47
CA VAL A 216 2.89 9.23 11.49
C VAL A 216 3.20 7.77 11.17
N THR A 217 3.02 7.36 9.91
CA THR A 217 3.00 5.93 9.53
C THR A 217 4.32 5.36 9.06
N ALA A 218 5.35 6.18 8.80
CA ALA A 218 6.67 5.74 8.36
C ALA A 218 7.73 6.15 9.37
N LEU A 219 7.83 5.46 10.51
CA LEU A 219 8.75 5.80 11.60
C LEU A 219 10.19 5.44 11.27
N GLU A 220 11.13 6.07 11.97
CA GLU A 220 12.55 5.75 11.83
C GLU A 220 12.82 4.29 12.22
N PRO A 221 13.40 3.47 11.32
CA PRO A 221 13.58 2.05 11.56
C PRO A 221 14.78 1.76 12.48
N ARG A 222 14.74 0.62 13.18
CA ARG A 222 15.90 0.10 13.91
C ARG A 222 16.70 -0.81 12.98
N GLU A 223 17.87 -1.24 13.45
CA GLU A 223 18.77 -2.10 12.67
C GLU A 223 18.09 -3.39 12.22
N GLU A 224 17.29 -4.02 13.08
CA GLU A 224 16.53 -5.22 12.73
C GLU A 224 15.59 -5.04 11.52
N GLU A 225 14.94 -3.88 11.42
CA GLU A 225 14.01 -3.56 10.34
C GLU A 225 14.77 -3.18 9.05
N ILE A 226 15.93 -2.53 9.19
CA ILE A 226 16.85 -2.23 8.09
C ILE A 226 17.43 -3.52 7.49
N GLU A 227 17.86 -4.47 8.31
CA GLU A 227 18.37 -5.78 7.87
C GLU A 227 17.36 -6.52 7.00
N VAL A 228 16.09 -6.56 7.45
CA VAL A 228 15.00 -7.18 6.68
C VAL A 228 14.79 -6.43 5.36
N ALA A 229 14.84 -5.11 5.36
CA ALA A 229 14.69 -4.31 4.15
C ALA A 229 15.81 -4.59 3.14
N ILE A 230 17.07 -4.52 3.57
CA ILE A 230 18.24 -4.79 2.72
C ILE A 230 18.19 -6.23 2.17
N GLY A 231 18.01 -7.22 3.06
CA GLY A 231 17.97 -8.63 2.68
C GLY A 231 16.89 -8.92 1.65
N THR A 232 15.67 -8.44 1.89
CA THR A 232 14.54 -8.64 0.97
C THR A 232 14.74 -7.92 -0.35
N PHE A 233 15.25 -6.68 -0.32
CA PHE A 233 15.46 -5.88 -1.53
C PHE A 233 16.57 -6.46 -2.41
N ASN A 234 17.67 -6.93 -1.81
CA ASN A 234 18.75 -7.59 -2.54
C ASN A 234 18.28 -8.87 -3.23
N GLN A 235 17.38 -9.64 -2.60
CA GLN A 235 16.79 -10.81 -3.25
C GLN A 235 15.88 -10.41 -4.42
N LEU A 236 15.14 -9.30 -4.31
CA LEU A 236 14.34 -8.77 -5.42
C LEU A 236 15.24 -8.43 -6.62
N GLN A 237 16.34 -7.70 -6.38
CA GLN A 237 17.30 -7.32 -7.41
C GLN A 237 17.92 -8.54 -8.09
N ARG A 238 18.39 -9.52 -7.30
CA ARG A 238 18.97 -10.77 -7.82
C ARG A 238 17.97 -11.54 -8.67
N GLY A 239 16.74 -11.73 -8.17
CA GLY A 239 15.69 -12.41 -8.92
C GLY A 239 15.36 -11.70 -10.23
N TYR A 240 15.36 -10.37 -10.24
CA TYR A 240 15.03 -9.59 -11.43
C TYR A 240 16.15 -9.65 -12.46
N TYR A 241 17.41 -9.61 -12.01
CA TYR A 241 18.57 -9.81 -12.88
C TYR A 241 18.56 -11.19 -13.56
N ILE A 242 18.29 -12.25 -12.79
CA ILE A 242 18.16 -13.61 -13.34
C ILE A 242 17.05 -13.65 -14.38
N TYR A 243 15.86 -13.13 -14.07
CA TYR A 243 14.74 -13.05 -15.00
C TYR A 243 15.12 -12.35 -16.31
N GLN A 244 15.76 -11.18 -16.24
CA GLN A 244 16.19 -10.45 -17.43
C GLN A 244 17.21 -11.23 -18.26
N SER A 245 18.17 -11.91 -17.61
CA SER A 245 19.19 -12.70 -18.28
C SER A 245 18.58 -13.88 -19.05
N GLU A 246 17.61 -14.58 -18.46
CA GLU A 246 16.97 -15.74 -19.07
C GLU A 246 16.01 -15.34 -20.20
N VAL A 247 15.26 -14.24 -20.05
CA VAL A 247 14.46 -13.68 -21.14
C VAL A 247 15.33 -13.28 -22.32
N THR A 248 16.48 -12.63 -22.06
CA THR A 248 17.40 -12.19 -23.13
C THR A 248 18.04 -13.36 -23.86
N LYS A 249 18.45 -14.42 -23.15
CA LYS A 249 18.96 -15.66 -23.75
C LYS A 249 17.89 -16.38 -24.57
N GLY A 250 16.65 -16.43 -24.07
CA GLY A 250 15.52 -17.04 -24.77
C GLY A 250 15.21 -16.35 -26.10
N ILE A 251 15.30 -15.01 -26.14
CA ILE A 251 15.12 -14.23 -27.38
C ILE A 251 16.24 -14.51 -28.39
N ARG A 252 17.49 -14.72 -27.95
CA ARG A 252 18.61 -15.05 -28.85
C ARG A 252 18.56 -16.48 -29.43
N LYS A 253 17.69 -17.35 -28.90
CA LYS A 253 17.50 -18.73 -29.37
C LYS A 253 16.32 -18.87 -30.34
N ILE A 254 15.57 -17.80 -30.60
CA ILE A 254 14.43 -17.72 -31.54
C ILE A 254 14.88 -16.89 -32.73
#